data_AF-A0A923Q8M9-F1
#
_entry.id   AF-A0A923Q8M9-F1
#
_cell.length_a   1.000
_cell.length_b   1.000
_cell.length_c   1.000
_cell.angle_alpha   90.00
_cell.angle_beta   90.00
_cell.angle_gamma   90.00
#
_symmetry.space_group_name_H-M   'P 1'
#
loop_
_entity.id
_entity.type
_entity.pdbx_description
1 polymer ?
#
loop_
_entity_poly.entity_id
_entity_poly.type
_entity_poly.pdbx_seq_one_letter_code
_entity_poly.pdbx_strand_id
1 'polypeptide(L)' 'MKIQLLSDLHLEVHPNFRPEPAPGADLLVLAGDIGSYQPGSLLPDADFGLARFSPRHGWPTPVLFVPGNH' A
#
# COMPACT_ATOMS: atom_id res chain seq x y z
N MET A 1 -15.30 -2.98 -15.08
CA MET A 1 -14.44 -3.08 -13.89
C MET A 1 -13.23 -2.19 -14.09
N LYS A 2 -12.98 -1.25 -13.19
CA LYS A 2 -11.82 -0.35 -13.18
C LYS A 2 -10.90 -0.74 -12.02
N ILE A 3 -9.61 -0.87 -12.31
CA ILE A 3 -8.59 -1.25 -11.33
C ILE A 3 -7.64 -0.08 -11.13
N GLN A 4 -7.36 0.25 -9.87
CA GLN A 4 -6.18 1.02 -9.49
C GLN A 4 -5.04 0.05 -9.21
N LEU A 5 -3.88 0.29 -9.80
CA LEU A 5 -2.66 -0.50 -9.59
C LEU A 5 -1.60 0.39 -8.94
N LEU A 6 -1.04 -0.08 -7.83
CA LEU A 6 0.10 0.54 -7.15
C LEU A 6 1.17 -0.55 -6.88
N SER A 7 2.43 -0.20 -7.03
CA SER A 7 3.58 -1.12 -6.87
C SER A 7 4.81 -0.34 -6.48
N ASP A 8 5.79 -1.00 -5.86
CA ASP A 8 7.14 -0.45 -5.63
C ASP A 8 7.10 0.91 -4.92
N LEU A 9 6.24 1.03 -3.91
CA LEU A 9 6.04 2.29 -3.19
C LEU A 9 7.16 2.58 -2.20
N HIS A 10 7.78 1.54 -1.66
CA HIS A 10 8.88 1.63 -0.69
C HIS A 10 8.62 2.66 0.41
N LEU A 11 7.48 2.55 1.10
CA LEU A 11 7.08 3.49 2.15
C LEU A 11 8.05 3.52 3.33
N GLU A 12 8.89 2.49 3.50
CA GLU A 12 10.02 2.46 4.44
C GLU A 12 11.09 3.52 4.14
N VAL A 13 11.22 3.95 2.88
CA VAL A 13 12.13 5.02 2.43
C VAL A 13 11.36 6.31 2.15
N HIS A 14 10.11 6.21 1.69
CA HIS A 14 9.26 7.34 1.31
C HIS A 14 8.00 7.45 2.18
N PRO A 15 8.11 7.59 3.52
CA PRO A 15 6.97 7.48 4.44
C PRO A 15 5.92 8.59 4.28
N ASN A 16 6.30 9.69 3.64
CA ASN A 16 5.47 10.85 3.38
C ASN A 16 4.65 10.73 2.08
N PHE A 17 4.93 9.74 1.23
CA PHE A 17 4.09 9.48 0.07
C PHE A 17 2.71 9.00 0.55
N ARG A 18 1.66 9.61 0.00
CA ARG A 18 0.27 9.35 0.36
C ARG A 18 -0.50 8.98 -0.90
N PRO A 19 -0.63 7.67 -1.20
CA PRO A 19 -1.44 7.23 -2.32
C PRO A 19 -2.89 7.63 -2.11
N GLU A 20 -3.49 8.21 -3.14
CA GLU A 20 -4.92 8.56 -3.13
C GLU A 20 -5.73 7.50 -3.88
N PRO A 21 -6.95 7.16 -3.42
CA PRO A 21 -7.85 6.29 -4.17
C PRO A 21 -8.21 6.91 -5.52
N ALA A 22 -8.08 6.13 -6.59
CA ALA A 22 -8.48 6.56 -7.92
C ALA A 22 -10.03 6.65 -8.00
N PRO A 23 -10.60 7.80 -8.40
CA PRO A 23 -12.06 7.96 -8.47
C PRO A 23 -12.73 6.90 -9.34
N GLY A 24 -13.70 6.19 -8.77
CA GLY A 24 -14.47 5.15 -9.46
C GLY A 24 -13.69 3.86 -9.73
N ALA A 25 -12.57 3.61 -9.05
CA ALA A 25 -11.99 2.28 -9.01
C ALA A 25 -12.94 1.30 -8.31
N ASP A 26 -13.01 0.07 -8.81
CA ASP A 26 -13.77 -1.02 -8.20
C ASP A 26 -12.86 -1.89 -7.29
N LEU A 27 -11.54 -1.84 -7.52
CA LEU A 27 -10.52 -2.66 -6.86
C LEU A 27 -9.18 -1.90 -6.83
N LEU A 28 -8.47 -1.99 -5.71
CA LEU A 28 -7.03 -1.69 -5.64
C LEU A 28 -6.23 -3.00 -5.72
N VAL A 29 -5.20 -3.03 -6.57
CA VAL A 29 -4.17 -4.07 -6.59
C VAL A 29 -2.86 -3.46 -6.13
N LEU A 30 -2.29 -4.00 -5.05
CA LEU A 30 -0.95 -3.74 -4.55
C LEU A 30 -0.02 -4.84 -5.07
N ALA A 31 0.84 -4.51 -6.03
CA ALA A 31 1.61 -5.48 -6.82
C ALA A 31 3.05 -5.71 -6.33
N GLY A 32 3.29 -5.55 -5.03
CA GLY A 32 4.58 -5.79 -4.39
C GLY A 32 5.23 -4.52 -3.83
N ASP A 33 6.19 -4.73 -2.94
CA ASP A 33 7.12 -3.73 -2.40
C ASP A 33 6.47 -2.42 -1.95
N ILE A 34 5.45 -2.57 -1.10
CA ILE A 34 4.72 -1.45 -0.49
C ILE A 34 5.51 -0.85 0.68
N GLY A 35 6.03 -1.72 1.55
CA GLY A 35 6.81 -1.35 2.72
C GLY A 35 7.63 -2.55 3.20
N SER A 36 8.78 -2.28 3.80
CA SER A 36 9.72 -3.34 4.23
C SER A 36 9.92 -3.41 5.75
N TYR A 37 10.19 -4.64 6.22
CA TYR A 37 10.62 -4.96 7.58
C TYR A 37 12.14 -4.81 7.80
N GLN A 38 12.89 -4.47 6.75
CA GLN A 38 14.34 -4.41 6.81
C GLN A 38 14.85 -3.30 7.76
N PRO A 39 16.05 -3.48 8.34
CA PRO A 39 16.67 -2.46 9.19
C PRO A 39 16.79 -1.11 8.47
N GLY A 40 16.49 -0.02 9.20
CA GLY A 40 16.52 1.33 8.65
C GLY A 40 15.19 1.82 8.07
N SER A 41 14.12 1.02 8.15
CA SER A 41 12.77 1.46 7.81
C SER A 41 12.37 2.70 8.62
N LEU A 42 11.83 3.70 7.92
CA LEU A 42 11.27 4.91 8.51
C LEU A 42 9.82 4.72 9.01
N LEU A 43 9.22 3.55 8.76
CA LEU A 43 7.88 3.23 9.23
C LEU A 43 7.93 2.74 10.69
N PRO A 44 7.13 3.34 11.59
CA PRO A 44 7.08 2.92 12.99
C PRO A 44 6.07 1.79 13.25
N ASP A 45 5.22 1.49 12.26
CA ASP A 45 4.17 0.48 12.36
C ASP A 45 4.69 -0.93 12.06
N ALA A 46 3.95 -1.94 12.54
CA ALA A 46 4.30 -3.36 12.37
C ALA A 46 3.67 -3.98 11.11
N ASP A 47 2.83 -3.21 10.39
CA ASP A 47 2.20 -3.64 9.14
C ASP A 47 2.92 -3.10 7.90
N PHE A 48 4.04 -2.41 8.09
CA PHE A 48 4.89 -1.87 7.03
C PHE A 48 4.09 -1.00 6.06
N GLY A 49 3.20 -0.16 6.60
CA GLY A 49 2.38 0.78 5.87
C GLY A 49 1.14 0.19 5.19
N LEU A 50 0.90 -1.12 5.29
CA LEU A 50 -0.27 -1.77 4.69
C LEU A 50 -1.60 -1.27 5.27
N ALA A 51 -1.63 -0.80 6.52
CA ALA A 51 -2.85 -0.25 7.12
C ALA A 51 -3.41 0.94 6.33
N ARG A 52 -2.57 1.69 5.61
CA ARG A 52 -2.98 2.84 4.77
C ARG A 52 -3.95 2.46 3.65
N PHE A 53 -3.91 1.20 3.21
CA PHE A 53 -4.76 0.65 2.15
C PHE A 53 -5.89 -0.23 2.68
N SER A 54 -6.02 -0.39 3.99
CA SER A 54 -7.02 -1.30 4.55
C SER A 54 -8.43 -0.73 4.41
N PRO A 55 -9.41 -1.49 3.88
CA PRO A 55 -10.81 -1.08 3.92
C PRO A 55 -11.35 -0.89 5.35
N ARG A 56 -10.75 -1.58 6.34
CA ARG A 56 -11.08 -1.39 7.76
C ARG A 56 -10.59 -0.04 8.30
N HIS A 57 -9.68 0.63 7.60
CA HIS A 57 -9.12 1.93 7.96
C HIS A 57 -9.48 3.03 6.95
N GLY A 58 -10.52 2.81 6.13
CA GLY A 58 -11.12 3.84 5.30
C GLY A 58 -10.74 3.81 3.81
N TRP A 59 -9.96 2.84 3.35
CA TRP A 59 -9.78 2.65 1.90
C TRP A 59 -11.13 2.25 1.27
N PRO A 60 -11.60 2.93 0.21
CA PRO A 60 -13.01 2.85 -0.20
C PRO A 60 -13.39 1.58 -0.97
N THR A 61 -12.41 0.80 -1.42
CA THR A 61 -12.59 -0.36 -2.29
C THR A 61 -11.88 -1.59 -1.72
N PRO A 62 -12.26 -2.81 -2.12
CA PRO A 62 -11.50 -4.01 -1.81
C PRO A 62 -10.04 -3.87 -2.27
N VAL A 63 -9.13 -4.52 -1.54
CA VAL A 63 -7.69 -4.52 -1.83
C VAL A 63 -7.19 -5.94 -2.00
N LEU A 64 -6.53 -6.18 -3.13
CA LEU A 64 -5.76 -7.39 -3.38
C LEU A 64 -4.27 -7.05 -3.22
N PHE A 65 -3.57 -7.77 -2.36
CA PHE A 65 -2.14 -7.62 -2.15
C PHE A 65 -1.40 -8.86 -2.60
N VAL A 66 -0.34 -8.66 -3.38
CA VAL A 66 0.65 -9.68 -3.73
C VAL A 66 1.97 -9.25 -3.08
N PRO A 67 2.59 -10.09 -2.23
CA PRO A 67 3.86 -9.75 -1.59
C PRO A 67 4.98 -9.65 -2.63
N GLY A 68 5.84 -8.64 -2.46
CA GLY A 68 7.10 -8.51 -3.21
C GLY A 68 8.27 -9.13 -2.45
N ASN A 69 9.49 -8.68 -2.72
CA ASN A 69 10.70 -9.18 -2.06
C ASN A 69 11.19 -8.31 -0.89
N HIS A 70 10.50 -7.21 -0.60
CA HIS A 70 10.82 -6.28 0.50
C HIS A 70 9.98 -6.51 1.76
#